data_AF-A0A3S1MF21-F1
#
_entry.id   AF-A0A3S1MF21-F1
#
_cell.length_a   1.000
_cell.length_b   1.000
_cell.length_c   1.000
_cell.angle_alpha   90.00
_cell.angle_beta   90.00
_cell.angle_gamma   90.00
#
_symmetry.space_group_name_H-M   'P 1'
#
loop_
_entity.id
_entity.type
_entity.pdbx_description
1 polymer ?
#
loop_
_entity_poly.entity_id
_entity_poly.type
_entity_poly.pdbx_seq_one_letter_code
_entity_poly.pdbx_strand_id
1 'polypeptide(L)' 'IGGTSLSGGIGRVTGTLIGALIIGVMNNGLDLMGIQSYYQQVLKGALIVGAVMLDQKRNYGA' A
#
# COMPACT_ATOMS: atom_id res chain seq x y z
N ILE A 1 -3.69 -4.86 3.06
CA ILE A 1 -2.69 -3.82 2.62
C ILE A 1 -2.00 -3.17 3.82
N GLY A 2 -2.66 -2.98 4.96
CA GLY A 2 -2.00 -2.60 6.21
C GLY A 2 -2.06 -3.72 7.26
N GLY A 3 -1.50 -4.90 7.02
CA GLY A 3 -1.55 -5.98 8.04
C GLY A 3 -2.94 -6.60 8.28
N THR A 4 -3.94 -6.27 7.45
CA THR A 4 -5.19 -7.01 7.29
C THR A 4 -5.10 -7.98 6.13
N SER A 5 -5.50 -9.22 6.39
CA SER A 5 -5.49 -10.30 5.41
C SER A 5 -6.30 -9.91 4.18
N LEU A 6 -5.65 -9.99 3.01
CA LEU A 6 -6.30 -9.79 1.70
C LEU A 6 -7.25 -10.95 1.34
N SER A 7 -7.10 -12.12 1.98
CA SER A 7 -7.92 -13.32 1.76
C SER A 7 -9.04 -13.51 2.80
N GLY A 8 -9.19 -12.58 3.76
CA GLY A 8 -10.08 -12.75 4.91
C GLY A 8 -9.36 -13.47 6.06
N GLY A 9 -9.09 -12.72 7.13
CA GLY A 9 -8.34 -13.18 8.30
C GLY A 9 -8.10 -12.03 9.29
N ILE A 10 -7.93 -12.36 10.57
CA ILE A 10 -7.83 -11.39 11.68
C ILE A 10 -6.59 -10.52 11.49
N GLY A 11 -6.81 -9.27 11.08
CA GLY A 11 -5.77 -8.25 11.02
C GLY A 11 -6.04 -7.10 11.98
N ARG A 12 -4.98 -6.43 12.44
CA ARG A 12 -5.09 -5.31 13.38
C ARG A 12 -5.52 -4.03 12.63
N VAL A 13 -6.47 -3.30 13.22
CA VAL A 13 -6.93 -1.98 12.72
C VAL A 13 -5.77 -1.00 12.58
N THR A 14 -4.81 -1.05 13.50
CA THR A 14 -3.64 -0.16 13.50
C THR A 14 -2.78 -0.31 12.25
N GLY A 15 -2.59 -1.52 11.75
CA GLY A 15 -1.88 -1.72 10.50
C GLY A 15 -2.65 -1.10 9.32
N THR A 16 -3.97 -1.26 9.29
CA THR A 16 -4.82 -0.77 8.19
C THR A 16 -4.82 0.74 8.16
N LEU A 17 -4.87 1.38 9.33
CA LEU A 17 -4.71 2.83 9.47
C LEU A 17 -3.38 3.30 8.90
N ILE A 18 -2.27 2.65 9.24
CA ILE A 18 -0.95 3.00 8.70
C ILE A 18 -0.92 2.84 7.18
N GLY A 19 -1.43 1.73 6.65
CA GLY A 19 -1.51 1.50 5.21
C GLY A 19 -2.35 2.54 4.48
N ALA A 20 -3.49 2.94 5.05
CA ALA A 20 -4.35 3.98 4.50
C ALA A 20 -3.67 5.36 4.55
N LEU A 21 -2.93 5.66 5.63
CA LEU A 21 -2.17 6.89 5.79
C LEU A 21 -1.07 7.01 4.73
N ILE A 22 -0.35 5.93 4.44
CA ILE A 22 0.68 5.89 3.39
C ILE A 22 0.05 6.19 2.02
N ILE A 23 -1.09 5.58 1.70
CA ILE A 23 -1.78 5.84 0.43
C ILE A 23 -2.28 7.30 0.36
N GLY A 24 -2.80 7.84 1.47
CA GLY A 24 -3.25 9.22 1.56
C GLY A 24 -2.12 10.23 1.38
N VAL A 25 -0.97 10.00 2.02
CA VAL A 25 0.21 10.86 1.88
C VAL A 25 0.78 10.75 0.47
N MET A 26 0.83 9.56 -0.12
CA MET A 26 1.27 9.39 -1.50
C MET A 26 0.39 10.17 -2.47
N ASN A 27 -0.94 10.16 -2.31
CA ASN A 27 -1.84 10.94 -3.15
C ASN A 27 -1.53 12.43 -3.10
N ASN A 28 -1.44 12.97 -1.88
CA ASN A 28 -1.15 14.39 -1.71
C ASN A 28 0.25 14.73 -2.20
N GLY A 29 1.25 13.88 -1.95
CA GLY A 29 2.62 14.09 -2.41
C GLY A 29 2.74 14.12 -3.93
N LEU A 30 2.12 13.16 -4.63
CA LEU A 30 2.14 13.11 -6.09
C LEU A 30 1.35 14.26 -6.72
N ASP A 31 0.26 14.69 -6.08
CA ASP A 31 -0.55 15.83 -6.51
C ASP A 31 0.23 17.15 -6.37
N LEU A 32 0.89 17.36 -5.23
CA LEU A 32 1.76 18.52 -4.99
C LEU A 32 2.98 18.56 -5.93
N MET A 33 3.47 17.40 -6.36
CA MET A 33 4.52 17.28 -7.36
C MET A 33 4.04 17.56 -8.79
N GLY A 34 2.74 17.83 -8.99
CA GLY A 34 2.16 18.09 -10.31
C GLY A 34 2.17 16.86 -11.23
N ILE A 35 2.24 15.66 -10.66
CA ILE A 35 2.30 14.42 -11.43
C ILE A 35 0.90 14.12 -11.99
N GLN A 36 0.82 13.94 -13.31
CA GLN A 36 -0.43 13.63 -13.99
C GLN A 36 -1.08 12.35 -13.43
N SER A 37 -2.41 12.38 -13.30
CA SER A 37 -3.20 11.29 -12.66
C SER A 37 -2.93 9.89 -13.24
N TYR A 38 -2.60 9.81 -14.54
CA TYR A 38 -2.17 8.57 -15.19
C TYR A 38 -0.97 7.93 -14.48
N TYR A 39 0.09 8.70 -14.22
CA TYR A 39 1.27 8.22 -13.52
C TYR A 39 0.97 7.92 -12.05
N GLN A 40 0.08 8.68 -11.41
CA GLN A 40 -0.33 8.40 -10.03
C GLN A 40 -0.98 7.01 -9.90
N GLN A 41 -1.80 6.63 -10.88
CA GLN A 41 -2.47 5.32 -10.89
C GLN A 41 -1.48 4.17 -11.12
N VAL A 42 -0.51 4.36 -12.01
CA VAL A 42 0.58 3.39 -12.25
C VAL A 42 1.45 3.23 -10.99
N LEU A 43 1.86 4.35 -10.35
CA LEU A 43 2.64 4.33 -9.11
C LEU A 43 1.91 3.65 -7.96
N LYS A 44 0.60 3.91 -7.79
CA LYS A 44 -0.23 3.19 -6.81
C LYS A 44 -0.23 1.69 -7.05
N GLY A 45 -0.46 1.28 -8.30
CA GLY A 45 -0.49 -0.13 -8.67
C GLY A 45 0.86 -0.81 -8.38
N ALA A 46 1.95 -0.19 -8.81
CA ALA A 46 3.30 -0.67 -8.57
C ALA A 46 3.62 -0.76 -7.07
N LEU A 47 3.22 0.24 -6.28
CA LEU A 47 3.42 0.26 -4.83
C LEU A 47 2.65 -0.88 -4.14
N ILE A 48 1.39 -1.11 -4.50
CA ILE A 48 0.58 -2.18 -3.90
C ILE A 48 1.18 -3.56 -4.26
N VAL A 49 1.52 -3.78 -5.53
CA VAL A 49 2.13 -5.05 -5.97
C VAL A 49 3.47 -5.27 -5.26
N GLY A 50 4.34 -4.26 -5.22
CA GLY A 50 5.62 -4.32 -4.52
C GLY A 50 5.45 -4.61 -3.02
N ALA A 51 4.49 -3.95 -2.36
CA ALA A 51 4.16 -4.19 -0.97
C ALA A 51 3.70 -5.63 -0.73
N VAL A 52 2.83 -6.19 -1.57
CA VAL A 52 2.34 -7.57 -1.46
C VAL A 52 3.46 -8.58 -1.72
N MET A 53 4.33 -8.34 -2.70
CA MET A 53 5.45 -9.24 -2.99
C MET A 53 6.47 -9.28 -1.84
N LEU A 54 6.80 -8.13 -1.26
CA LEU A 54 7.68 -8.04 -0.09
C LEU A 54 7.04 -8.68 1.15
N ASP A 55 5.73 -8.48 1.34
CA ASP A 55 4.96 -9.09 2.43
C ASP A 55 4.92 -10.62 2.29
N GLN A 56 4.66 -11.16 1.10
CA GLN A 56 4.74 -12.60 0.84
C GLN A 56 6.13 -13.17 1.12
N LYS A 57 7.20 -12.49 0.68
CA LYS A 57 8.57 -12.93 0.92
C LYS A 57 8.91 -12.98 2.41
N ARG A 58 8.39 -12.03 3.19
CA ARG A 58 8.61 -11.96 4.64
C ARG A 58 7.82 -13.03 5.40
N ASN A 59 6.61 -13.37 4.94
CA ASN A 59 5.78 -14.42 5.52
C ASN A 59 6.28 -15.84 5.19
N TYR A 60 7.11 -16.02 4.15
CA TYR A 60 7.69 -17.32 3.79
C TYR A 60 8.98 -17.69 4.55
N GLY A 61 9.52 -16.76 5.34
CA GLY A 61 10.78 -16.92 6.09
C GLY A 61 10.62 -17.10 7.60
N ALA A 62 9.41 -17.41 8.08
CA ALA A 62 9.11 -17.70 9.49
C ALA A 62 8.51 -19.10 9.63
#